data_AF-A0A4R1R892-F1
#
_entry.id   AF-A0A4R1R892-F1
#
_cell.length_a   1.000
_cell.length_b   1.000
_cell.length_c   1.000
_cell.angle_alpha   90.00
_cell.angle_beta   90.00
_cell.angle_gamma   90.00
#
_symmetry.space_group_name_H-M   'P 1'
#
loop_
_entity.id
_entity.type
_entity.pdbx_description
1 polymer ?
#
loop_
_entity_poly.entity_id
_entity_poly.type
_entity_poly.pdbx_seq_one_letter_code
_entity_poly.pdbx_strand_id
1 'polypeptide(L)'
;MKKICFDLDIQDIKPGMIVGKNLFCDGSLLLSKGMMIKPSYVEHMKDRGVSRVTVFADKAYYEEILTNPVERFYTESYEAVSEIIDGFKKNTPPPLEAIFPVAERILEAVRSHPHSMLLLTGFRGICDYYYAHSLDVCIYSLIAAKALNWPAEVMVTLALGALLHDVGKTRIPDKILLKQGPLTVAEFAEAQKHARYGYEMVQNIAGIRPEVAKIVLQHHERCDGSGYPGGLSGAAISPLAKVVAVADIYDALTSDRAHSKRILPHEAAEYLLCISNSQIDSEIAKVFLKNIAIYPKGCQVLLNSNEVAVVLDPNEAMPLRPLLKILTDTEGTPLLLPFEFDLQKHSHTFITGICK
;
A
#
# COMPACT_ATOMS: atom_id res chain seq x y z
N MET A 1 -7.65 18.55 -11.09
CA MET A 1 -6.38 17.81 -11.08
C MET A 1 -6.20 17.18 -9.71
N LYS A 2 -6.11 15.85 -9.65
CA LYS A 2 -5.70 15.17 -8.41
C LYS A 2 -4.28 15.62 -8.10
N LYS A 3 -4.05 15.94 -6.84
CA LYS A 3 -2.74 16.40 -6.40
C LYS A 3 -2.07 15.20 -5.73
N ILE A 4 -1.05 14.62 -6.36
CA ILE A 4 -0.22 13.56 -5.78
C ILE A 4 0.81 14.23 -4.88
N CYS A 5 1.13 13.67 -3.70
CA CYS A 5 1.94 14.33 -2.67
C CYS A 5 3.33 13.71 -2.59
N PHE A 6 4.33 14.23 -3.28
CA PHE A 6 5.69 13.70 -3.14
C PHE A 6 6.39 14.28 -1.92
N ASP A 7 7.08 13.43 -1.16
CA ASP A 7 7.99 13.88 -0.13
C ASP A 7 9.38 14.04 -0.74
N LEU A 8 9.77 15.29 -1.00
CA LEU A 8 10.98 15.62 -1.74
C LEU A 8 12.05 16.16 -0.81
N ASP A 9 13.31 15.96 -1.18
CA ASP A 9 14.43 16.68 -0.55
C ASP A 9 14.28 18.18 -0.81
N ILE A 10 14.69 19.01 0.14
CA ILE A 10 14.64 20.47 -0.01
C ILE A 10 15.39 20.97 -1.24
N GLN A 11 16.38 20.21 -1.72
CA GLN A 11 17.13 20.50 -2.96
C GLN A 11 16.28 20.36 -4.22
N ASP A 12 15.30 19.46 -4.22
CA ASP A 12 14.42 19.21 -5.36
C ASP A 12 13.21 20.15 -5.37
N ILE A 13 12.98 20.90 -4.29
CA ILE A 13 11.87 21.84 -4.17
C ILE A 13 12.06 23.04 -5.10
N LYS A 14 11.19 23.18 -6.10
CA LYS A 14 11.17 24.37 -6.97
C LYS A 14 10.00 25.30 -6.61
N PRO A 15 10.18 26.63 -6.77
CA PRO A 15 9.09 27.59 -6.61
C PRO A 15 7.89 27.26 -7.51
N GLY A 16 6.68 27.51 -7.02
CA GLY A 16 5.43 27.18 -7.71
C GLY A 16 4.81 25.84 -7.30
N MET A 17 5.59 24.92 -6.71
CA MET A 17 5.06 23.73 -6.04
C MET A 17 4.07 24.12 -4.93
N ILE A 18 3.11 23.25 -4.60
CA ILE A 18 2.15 23.50 -3.52
C ILE A 18 2.43 22.57 -2.35
N VAL A 19 2.49 23.06 -1.13
CA VAL A 19 2.73 22.26 0.07
C VAL A 19 1.63 21.20 0.27
N GLY A 20 2.01 19.93 0.34
CA GLY A 20 1.13 18.76 0.45
C GLY A 20 0.70 18.41 1.88
N LYS A 21 1.54 18.72 2.88
CA LYS A 21 1.27 18.54 4.32
C LYS A 21 1.77 19.76 5.10
N ASN A 22 1.13 20.07 6.24
CA ASN A 22 1.61 21.14 7.12
C ASN A 22 3.08 20.88 7.48
N LEU A 23 3.94 21.85 7.16
CA LEU A 23 5.36 21.80 7.45
C LEU A 23 5.60 22.51 8.77
N PHE A 24 6.15 21.79 9.75
CA PHE A 24 6.49 22.33 11.06
C PHE A 24 8.02 22.38 11.21
N CYS A 25 8.51 23.42 11.87
CA CYS A 25 9.91 23.57 12.25
C CYS A 25 9.96 24.13 13.68
N ASP A 26 10.73 23.49 14.57
CA ASP A 26 10.87 23.87 15.98
C ASP A 26 9.54 24.02 16.72
N GLY A 27 8.58 23.13 16.43
CA GLY A 27 7.24 23.16 17.02
C GLY A 27 6.32 24.26 16.48
N SER A 28 6.80 25.10 15.55
CA SER A 28 6.02 26.15 14.89
C SER A 28 5.60 25.75 13.48
N LEU A 29 4.40 26.14 13.06
CA LEU A 29 3.95 25.93 11.69
C LEU A 29 4.73 26.86 10.75
N LEU A 30 5.52 26.28 9.85
CA LEU A 30 6.32 27.00 8.88
C LEU A 30 5.53 27.32 7.61
N LEU A 31 4.86 26.31 7.05
CA LEU A 31 3.96 26.45 5.90
C LEU A 31 2.73 25.57 6.08
N SER A 32 1.54 26.11 5.83
CA SER A 32 0.32 25.31 5.84
C SER A 32 0.15 24.53 4.53
N LYS A 33 -0.46 23.35 4.63
CA LYS A 33 -0.94 22.57 3.48
C LYS A 33 -1.75 23.48 2.53
N GLY A 34 -1.48 23.36 1.23
CA GLY A 34 -2.14 24.12 0.18
C GLY A 34 -1.47 25.46 -0.17
N MET A 35 -0.42 25.87 0.56
CA MET A 35 0.35 27.07 0.20
C MET A 35 1.23 26.82 -1.02
N MET A 36 1.26 27.77 -1.94
CA MET A 36 2.24 27.79 -3.03
C MET A 36 3.61 28.20 -2.47
N ILE A 37 4.63 27.41 -2.78
CA ILE A 37 6.02 27.64 -2.40
C ILE A 37 6.57 28.79 -3.23
N LYS A 38 6.90 29.91 -2.58
CA LYS A 38 7.59 31.06 -3.20
C LYS A 38 9.10 30.84 -3.16
N PRO A 39 9.89 31.51 -4.03
CA PRO A 39 11.35 31.43 -3.98
C PRO A 39 11.91 31.75 -2.59
N SER A 40 11.37 32.77 -1.92
CA SER A 40 11.77 33.13 -0.55
C SER A 40 11.47 32.07 0.50
N TYR A 41 10.48 31.19 0.27
CA TYR A 41 10.16 30.12 1.22
C TYR A 41 11.17 28.99 1.13
N VAL A 42 11.73 28.72 -0.07
CA VAL A 42 12.74 27.67 -0.27
C VAL A 42 14.00 27.98 0.54
N GLU A 43 14.51 29.20 0.42
CA GLU A 43 15.68 29.65 1.19
C GLU A 43 15.39 29.64 2.69
N HIS A 44 14.23 30.15 3.11
CA HIS A 44 13.83 30.14 4.53
C HIS A 44 13.67 28.72 5.12
N MET A 45 13.24 27.75 4.31
CA MET A 45 13.19 26.34 4.70
C MET A 45 14.59 25.76 4.87
N LYS A 46 15.51 26.04 3.94
CA LYS A 46 16.92 25.62 4.04
C LYS A 46 17.61 26.21 5.27
N ASP A 47 17.44 27.50 5.52
CA ASP A 47 18.03 28.22 6.66
C ASP A 47 17.58 27.65 8.01
N ARG A 48 16.36 27.10 8.05
CA ARG A 48 15.80 26.44 9.23
C ARG A 48 16.09 24.94 9.29
N GLY A 49 16.96 24.43 8.43
CA GLY A 49 17.36 23.03 8.43
C GLY A 49 16.24 22.06 8.01
N VAL A 50 15.21 22.54 7.31
CA VAL A 50 14.20 21.66 6.74
C VAL A 50 14.85 20.82 5.65
N SER A 51 14.94 19.52 5.86
CA SER A 51 15.54 18.58 4.91
C SER A 51 14.55 18.09 3.85
N ARG A 52 13.26 17.96 4.20
CA ARG A 52 12.25 17.37 3.33
C ARG A 52 10.94 18.12 3.40
N VAL A 53 10.27 18.24 2.26
CA VAL A 53 8.98 18.91 2.15
C VAL A 53 8.05 18.05 1.31
N THR A 54 6.87 17.74 1.87
CA THR A 54 5.81 17.11 1.10
C THR A 54 5.14 18.15 0.21
N VAL A 55 5.12 17.93 -1.11
CA VAL A 55 4.51 18.82 -2.11
C VAL A 55 3.50 18.09 -2.99
N PHE A 56 2.45 18.79 -3.36
CA PHE A 56 1.56 18.41 -4.44
C PHE A 56 2.26 18.60 -5.79
N ALA A 57 2.36 17.53 -6.57
CA ALA A 57 2.79 17.60 -7.97
C ALA A 57 1.63 17.30 -8.91
N ASP A 58 1.69 17.91 -10.09
CA ASP A 58 0.92 17.49 -11.24
C ASP A 58 1.74 16.55 -12.14
N LYS A 59 1.09 16.03 -13.18
CA LYS A 59 1.64 15.02 -14.09
C LYS A 59 2.93 15.47 -14.79
N ALA A 60 2.94 16.69 -15.32
CA ALA A 60 4.12 17.22 -16.00
C ALA A 60 5.33 17.28 -15.05
N TYR A 61 5.05 17.53 -13.78
CA TYR A 61 6.07 17.82 -12.79
C TYR A 61 6.72 16.58 -12.18
N TYR A 62 5.96 15.51 -11.91
CA TYR A 62 6.58 14.26 -11.44
C TYR A 62 7.25 13.47 -12.56
N GLU A 63 6.86 13.65 -13.84
CA GLU A 63 7.58 13.02 -14.97
C GLU A 63 9.03 13.51 -15.08
N GLU A 64 9.31 14.75 -14.67
CA GLU A 64 10.67 15.29 -14.57
C GLU A 64 11.45 14.76 -13.34
N ILE A 65 10.74 14.45 -12.25
CA ILE A 65 11.34 14.11 -10.94
C ILE A 65 11.55 12.60 -10.79
N LEU A 66 10.59 11.79 -11.25
CA LEU A 66 10.64 10.32 -11.17
C LEU A 66 11.52 9.77 -12.30
N THR A 67 12.82 9.80 -12.07
CA THR A 67 13.80 9.18 -12.96
C THR A 67 13.79 7.64 -12.85
N ASN A 68 13.26 7.10 -11.75
CA ASN A 68 13.11 5.66 -11.55
C ASN A 68 11.88 5.13 -12.33
N PRO A 69 12.07 4.25 -13.33
CA PRO A 69 10.98 3.75 -14.17
C PRO A 69 9.92 2.97 -13.38
N VAL A 70 10.30 2.35 -12.26
CA VAL A 70 9.37 1.57 -11.43
C VAL A 70 8.47 2.51 -10.61
N GLU A 71 9.01 3.58 -10.04
CA GLU A 71 8.23 4.60 -9.31
C GLU A 71 7.25 5.32 -10.23
N ARG A 72 7.70 5.63 -11.45
CA ARG A 72 6.84 6.19 -12.50
C ARG A 72 5.69 5.24 -12.84
N PHE A 73 6.00 3.96 -13.06
CA PHE A 73 4.98 2.94 -13.33
C PHE A 73 3.92 2.85 -12.22
N TYR A 74 4.36 2.85 -10.96
CA TYR A 74 3.45 2.77 -9.82
C TYR A 74 2.56 4.01 -9.74
N THR A 75 3.12 5.21 -9.96
CA THR A 75 2.36 6.47 -9.97
C THR A 75 1.33 6.48 -11.10
N GLU A 76 1.69 6.09 -12.32
CA GLU A 76 0.75 5.98 -13.44
C GLU A 76 -0.32 4.90 -13.20
N SER A 77 0.02 3.82 -12.51
CA SER A 77 -0.95 2.78 -12.11
C SER A 77 -1.92 3.31 -11.07
N TYR A 78 -1.42 4.05 -10.08
CA TYR A 78 -2.25 4.71 -9.08
C TYR A 78 -3.23 5.70 -9.71
N GLU A 79 -2.78 6.54 -10.65
CA GLU A 79 -3.65 7.49 -11.34
C GLU A 79 -4.79 6.78 -12.06
N ALA A 80 -4.47 5.74 -12.84
CA ALA A 80 -5.46 4.96 -13.57
C ALA A 80 -6.47 4.27 -12.64
N VAL A 81 -6.00 3.65 -11.56
CA VAL A 81 -6.87 3.05 -10.52
C VAL A 81 -7.76 4.10 -9.86
N SER A 82 -7.20 5.27 -9.57
CA SER A 82 -7.94 6.38 -8.98
C SER A 82 -9.04 6.89 -9.91
N GLU A 83 -8.78 6.97 -11.22
CA GLU A 83 -9.79 7.34 -12.23
C GLU A 83 -10.91 6.31 -12.33
N ILE A 84 -10.58 5.02 -12.28
CA ILE A 84 -11.55 3.93 -12.28
C ILE A 84 -12.50 4.08 -11.09
N ILE A 85 -11.95 4.18 -9.87
CA ILE A 85 -12.73 4.28 -8.63
C ILE A 85 -13.57 5.57 -8.60
N ASP A 86 -13.07 6.68 -9.14
CA ASP A 86 -13.84 7.91 -9.29
C ASP A 86 -15.03 7.78 -10.24
N GLY A 87 -14.90 7.01 -11.33
CA GLY A 87 -16.01 6.70 -12.21
C GLY A 87 -17.14 6.02 -11.46
N PHE A 88 -16.81 5.04 -10.61
CA PHE A 88 -17.78 4.42 -9.70
C PHE A 88 -18.38 5.42 -8.70
N LYS A 89 -17.57 6.31 -8.11
CA LYS A 89 -18.05 7.35 -7.19
C LYS A 89 -19.04 8.32 -7.85
N LYS A 90 -18.85 8.64 -9.14
CA LYS A 90 -19.70 9.55 -9.93
C LYS A 90 -20.94 8.89 -10.55
N ASN A 91 -21.19 7.60 -10.28
CA ASN A 91 -22.21 6.79 -10.97
C ASN A 91 -22.01 6.67 -12.49
N THR A 92 -20.77 6.78 -12.96
CA THR A 92 -20.38 6.60 -14.36
C THR A 92 -19.19 5.62 -14.40
N PRO A 93 -19.40 4.34 -14.03
CA PRO A 93 -18.31 3.37 -14.00
C PRO A 93 -17.69 3.22 -15.38
N PRO A 94 -16.35 3.15 -15.49
CA PRO A 94 -15.71 2.90 -16.78
C PRO A 94 -16.08 1.51 -17.29
N PRO A 95 -16.13 1.31 -18.62
CA PRO A 95 -16.40 0.01 -19.20
C PRO A 95 -15.18 -0.92 -19.01
N LEU A 96 -15.37 -2.23 -19.19
CA LEU A 96 -14.33 -3.24 -18.96
C LEU A 96 -13.07 -2.97 -19.80
N GLU A 97 -13.23 -2.47 -21.02
CA GLU A 97 -12.15 -2.15 -21.96
C GLU A 97 -11.20 -1.07 -21.44
N ALA A 98 -11.64 -0.25 -20.47
CA ALA A 98 -10.78 0.73 -19.80
C ALA A 98 -10.12 0.17 -18.53
N ILE A 99 -10.78 -0.75 -17.82
CA ILE A 99 -10.28 -1.34 -16.57
C ILE A 99 -9.25 -2.45 -16.87
N PHE A 100 -9.55 -3.28 -17.86
CA PHE A 100 -8.79 -4.48 -18.20
C PHE A 100 -7.31 -4.21 -18.52
N PRO A 101 -6.95 -3.21 -19.36
CA PRO A 101 -5.54 -2.91 -19.65
C PRO A 101 -4.75 -2.49 -18.40
N VAL A 102 -5.39 -1.85 -17.43
CA VAL A 102 -4.74 -1.47 -16.16
C VAL A 102 -4.38 -2.72 -15.35
N ALA A 103 -5.33 -3.66 -15.24
CA ALA A 103 -5.11 -4.93 -14.54
C ALA A 103 -4.03 -5.78 -15.23
N GLU A 104 -4.06 -5.89 -16.56
CA GLU A 104 -3.04 -6.62 -17.32
C GLU A 104 -1.64 -6.01 -17.17
N ARG A 105 -1.55 -4.68 -17.23
CA ARG A 105 -0.28 -3.98 -17.07
C ARG A 105 0.35 -4.22 -15.69
N ILE A 106 -0.46 -4.20 -14.62
CA ILE A 106 0.00 -4.51 -13.26
C ILE A 106 0.43 -5.97 -13.16
N LEU A 107 -0.35 -6.90 -13.73
CA LEU A 107 0.00 -8.32 -13.81
C LEU A 107 1.35 -8.53 -14.48
N GLU A 108 1.59 -7.91 -15.64
CA GLU A 108 2.84 -8.04 -16.36
C GLU A 108 4.03 -7.49 -15.56
N ALA A 109 3.85 -6.33 -14.90
CA ALA A 109 4.88 -5.78 -14.03
C ALA A 109 5.21 -6.70 -12.84
N VAL A 110 4.21 -7.32 -12.21
CA VAL A 110 4.42 -8.30 -11.12
C VAL A 110 5.10 -9.57 -11.64
N ARG A 111 4.80 -10.03 -12.85
CA ARG A 111 5.44 -11.21 -13.45
C ARG A 111 6.92 -10.94 -13.76
N SER A 112 7.21 -9.78 -14.33
CA SER A 112 8.55 -9.42 -14.78
C SER A 112 9.46 -8.91 -13.65
N HIS A 113 8.91 -8.16 -12.68
CA HIS A 113 9.69 -7.48 -11.63
C HIS A 113 9.01 -7.52 -10.25
N PRO A 114 8.74 -8.71 -9.67
CA PRO A 114 7.98 -8.84 -8.43
C PRO A 114 8.60 -8.11 -7.23
N HIS A 115 9.93 -8.17 -7.06
CA HIS A 115 10.62 -7.49 -5.97
C HIS A 115 10.55 -5.96 -6.09
N SER A 116 10.66 -5.42 -7.31
CA SER A 116 10.55 -3.99 -7.54
C SER A 116 9.14 -3.47 -7.25
N MET A 117 8.11 -4.25 -7.59
CA MET A 117 6.72 -3.91 -7.27
C MET A 117 6.46 -3.94 -5.75
N LEU A 118 7.01 -4.92 -5.04
CA LEU A 118 6.89 -5.02 -3.58
C LEU A 118 7.58 -3.86 -2.85
N LEU A 119 8.67 -3.31 -3.40
CA LEU A 119 9.32 -2.13 -2.82
C LEU A 119 8.47 -0.86 -2.92
N LEU A 120 7.48 -0.84 -3.80
CA LEU A 120 6.62 0.32 -4.02
C LEU A 120 5.26 0.20 -3.33
N THR A 121 4.91 -0.95 -2.76
CA THR A 121 3.71 -1.04 -1.95
C THR A 121 3.90 -0.21 -0.68
N GLY A 122 2.91 0.61 -0.31
CA GLY A 122 3.06 1.61 0.75
C GLY A 122 3.90 2.83 0.35
N PHE A 123 4.15 3.07 -0.95
CA PHE A 123 4.85 4.26 -1.44
C PHE A 123 4.19 5.54 -0.91
N ARG A 124 4.94 6.28 -0.09
CA ARG A 124 4.45 7.38 0.75
C ARG A 124 4.15 8.68 0.00
N GLY A 125 4.31 8.68 -1.33
CA GLY A 125 4.09 9.83 -2.21
C GLY A 125 2.62 10.12 -2.53
N ILE A 126 1.69 9.40 -1.90
CA ILE A 126 0.29 9.37 -2.33
C ILE A 126 -0.61 9.83 -1.19
N CYS A 127 -1.41 10.87 -1.45
CA CYS A 127 -2.18 11.54 -0.40
C CYS A 127 -3.46 10.78 0.02
N ASP A 128 -3.94 9.82 -0.78
CA ASP A 128 -5.19 9.11 -0.53
C ASP A 128 -4.96 7.59 -0.46
N TYR A 129 -4.94 7.11 0.79
CA TYR A 129 -4.76 5.70 1.12
C TYR A 129 -5.78 4.80 0.39
N TYR A 130 -7.02 5.27 0.18
CA TYR A 130 -8.07 4.42 -0.37
C TYR A 130 -7.75 3.90 -1.78
N TYR A 131 -7.19 4.74 -2.65
CA TYR A 131 -6.81 4.30 -4.01
C TYR A 131 -5.49 3.53 -4.02
N ALA A 132 -4.53 3.93 -3.17
CA ALA A 132 -3.25 3.22 -3.03
C ALA A 132 -3.47 1.79 -2.52
N HIS A 133 -4.36 1.63 -1.56
CA HIS A 133 -4.77 0.34 -1.00
C HIS A 133 -5.28 -0.62 -2.07
N SER A 134 -6.16 -0.18 -2.97
CA SER A 134 -6.64 -1.05 -4.06
C SER A 134 -5.52 -1.52 -4.99
N LEU A 135 -4.53 -0.65 -5.27
CA LEU A 135 -3.36 -1.00 -6.06
C LEU A 135 -2.44 -1.98 -5.31
N ASP A 136 -2.14 -1.71 -4.05
CA ASP A 136 -1.25 -2.54 -3.22
C ASP A 136 -1.84 -3.92 -2.98
N VAL A 137 -3.13 -4.02 -2.64
CA VAL A 137 -3.84 -5.30 -2.50
C VAL A 137 -3.82 -6.09 -3.81
N CYS A 138 -3.93 -5.43 -4.96
CA CYS A 138 -3.79 -6.08 -6.26
C CYS A 138 -2.37 -6.64 -6.46
N ILE A 139 -1.33 -5.85 -6.21
CA ILE A 139 0.08 -6.28 -6.32
C ILE A 139 0.35 -7.48 -5.39
N TYR A 140 -0.02 -7.38 -4.13
CA TYR A 140 0.13 -8.45 -3.13
C TYR A 140 -0.61 -9.74 -3.54
N SER A 141 -1.86 -9.61 -4.00
CA SER A 141 -2.67 -10.74 -4.47
C SER A 141 -2.02 -11.45 -5.65
N LEU A 142 -1.47 -10.69 -6.59
CA LEU A 142 -0.80 -11.22 -7.78
C LEU A 142 0.52 -11.92 -7.46
N ILE A 143 1.30 -11.40 -6.50
CA ILE A 143 2.51 -12.06 -6.00
C ILE A 143 2.16 -13.43 -5.41
N ALA A 144 1.13 -13.49 -4.56
CA ALA A 144 0.67 -14.74 -3.97
C ALA A 144 0.14 -15.73 -5.01
N ALA A 145 -0.67 -15.27 -5.97
CA ALA A 145 -1.20 -16.12 -7.04
C ALA A 145 -0.10 -16.66 -7.96
N LYS A 146 0.94 -15.86 -8.24
CA LYS A 146 2.13 -16.31 -8.97
C LYS A 146 2.83 -17.44 -8.21
N ALA A 147 3.01 -17.30 -6.90
CA ALA A 147 3.62 -18.33 -6.06
C ALA A 147 2.75 -19.59 -5.91
N LEU A 148 1.42 -19.45 -5.99
CA LEU A 148 0.47 -20.55 -6.10
C LEU A 148 0.42 -21.21 -7.49
N ASN A 149 1.21 -20.73 -8.45
CA ASN A 149 1.28 -21.20 -9.85
C ASN A 149 -0.07 -21.12 -10.59
N TRP A 150 -0.86 -20.07 -10.32
CA TRP A 150 -2.13 -19.89 -11.02
C TRP A 150 -1.92 -19.51 -12.50
N PRO A 151 -2.78 -19.99 -13.42
CA PRO A 151 -2.74 -19.59 -14.82
C PRO A 151 -2.94 -18.08 -15.00
N ALA A 152 -2.33 -17.49 -16.03
CA ALA A 152 -2.43 -16.06 -16.31
C ALA A 152 -3.88 -15.58 -16.41
N GLU A 153 -4.76 -16.35 -17.04
CA GLU A 153 -6.19 -16.01 -17.16
C GLU A 153 -6.90 -15.86 -15.81
N VAL A 154 -6.53 -16.71 -14.83
CA VAL A 154 -7.05 -16.67 -13.46
C VAL A 154 -6.46 -15.48 -12.71
N MET A 155 -5.17 -15.19 -12.91
CA MET A 155 -4.51 -14.02 -12.33
C MET A 155 -5.10 -12.71 -12.85
N VAL A 156 -5.54 -12.64 -14.11
CA VAL A 156 -6.27 -11.46 -14.63
C VAL A 156 -7.61 -11.30 -13.92
N THR A 157 -8.35 -12.39 -13.64
CA THR A 157 -9.59 -12.32 -12.83
C THR A 157 -9.29 -11.75 -11.46
N LEU A 158 -8.22 -12.26 -10.83
CA LEU A 158 -7.79 -11.85 -9.51
C LEU A 158 -7.40 -10.36 -9.50
N ALA A 159 -6.65 -9.90 -10.50
CA ALA A 159 -6.25 -8.49 -10.63
C ALA A 159 -7.46 -7.57 -10.72
N LEU A 160 -8.43 -7.90 -11.59
CA LEU A 160 -9.67 -7.13 -11.71
C LEU A 160 -10.45 -7.11 -10.38
N GLY A 161 -10.60 -8.27 -9.74
CA GLY A 161 -11.32 -8.39 -8.47
C GLY A 161 -10.64 -7.65 -7.33
N ALA A 162 -9.31 -7.72 -7.25
CA ALA A 162 -8.51 -7.04 -6.24
C ALA A 162 -8.48 -5.52 -6.44
N LEU A 163 -8.40 -5.02 -7.68
CA LEU A 163 -8.51 -3.58 -7.95
C LEU A 163 -9.87 -3.02 -7.58
N LEU A 164 -10.93 -3.83 -7.75
CA LEU A 164 -12.31 -3.41 -7.55
C LEU A 164 -12.88 -3.82 -6.19
N HIS A 165 -12.14 -4.54 -5.34
CA HIS A 165 -12.68 -5.20 -4.14
C HIS A 165 -13.43 -4.23 -3.23
N ASP A 166 -12.98 -2.98 -3.22
CA ASP A 166 -13.40 -1.96 -2.29
C ASP A 166 -14.27 -0.87 -2.91
N VAL A 167 -14.60 -0.93 -4.21
CA VAL A 167 -15.31 0.16 -4.92
C VAL A 167 -16.67 0.51 -4.30
N GLY A 168 -17.28 -0.42 -3.58
CA GLY A 168 -18.51 -0.17 -2.84
C GLY A 168 -18.35 0.83 -1.69
N LYS A 169 -17.12 1.10 -1.22
CA LYS A 169 -16.85 2.17 -0.24
C LYS A 169 -17.27 3.53 -0.79
N THR A 170 -17.29 3.71 -2.12
CA THR A 170 -17.81 4.94 -2.76
C THR A 170 -19.31 5.19 -2.52
N ARG A 171 -20.05 4.24 -1.93
CA ARG A 171 -21.45 4.38 -1.50
C ARG A 171 -21.61 4.57 0.00
N ILE A 172 -20.53 4.44 0.78
CA ILE A 172 -20.56 4.66 2.22
C ILE A 172 -20.43 6.17 2.49
N PRO A 173 -21.20 6.75 3.43
CA PRO A 173 -21.09 8.16 3.77
C PRO A 173 -19.68 8.57 4.23
N ASP A 174 -19.17 9.68 3.71
CA ASP A 174 -17.84 10.22 4.07
C ASP A 174 -17.66 10.41 5.59
N LYS A 175 -18.72 10.74 6.32
CA LYS A 175 -18.70 10.86 7.79
C LYS A 175 -18.34 9.56 8.52
N ILE A 176 -18.51 8.40 7.87
CA ILE A 176 -18.13 7.08 8.40
C ILE A 176 -16.71 6.76 7.93
N LEU A 177 -16.43 6.90 6.62
CA LEU A 177 -15.14 6.56 6.02
C LEU A 177 -13.98 7.43 6.54
N LEU A 178 -14.22 8.70 6.82
CA LEU A 178 -13.20 9.68 7.20
C LEU A 178 -13.20 9.99 8.70
N LYS A 179 -14.00 9.28 9.50
CA LYS A 179 -14.08 9.51 10.95
C LYS A 179 -12.68 9.36 11.57
N GLN A 180 -12.43 9.98 12.72
CA GLN A 180 -11.18 9.76 13.45
C GLN A 180 -11.54 8.98 14.72
N GLY A 181 -10.91 7.81 14.91
CA GLY A 181 -11.23 6.89 16.02
C GLY A 181 -12.25 5.80 15.67
N PRO A 182 -12.74 5.04 16.67
CA PRO A 182 -13.54 3.84 16.44
C PRO A 182 -14.93 4.15 15.88
N LEU A 183 -15.43 3.24 15.03
CA LEU A 183 -16.81 3.23 14.57
C LEU A 183 -17.73 2.68 15.66
N THR A 184 -18.93 3.26 15.76
CA THR A 184 -20.04 2.66 16.53
C THR A 184 -20.55 1.40 15.83
N VAL A 185 -21.29 0.56 16.54
CA VAL A 185 -21.88 -0.67 15.97
C VAL A 185 -22.72 -0.37 14.72
N ALA A 186 -23.52 0.70 14.73
CA ALA A 186 -24.35 1.08 13.59
C ALA A 186 -23.52 1.60 12.41
N GLU A 187 -22.48 2.40 12.66
CA GLU A 187 -21.57 2.87 11.61
C GLU A 187 -20.76 1.72 11.01
N PHE A 188 -20.35 0.76 11.83
CA PHE A 188 -19.65 -0.43 11.37
C PHE A 188 -20.57 -1.31 10.50
N ALA A 189 -21.81 -1.55 10.93
CA ALA A 189 -22.80 -2.29 10.15
C ALA A 189 -23.10 -1.60 8.80
N GLU A 190 -23.10 -0.26 8.76
CA GLU A 190 -23.20 0.49 7.51
C GLU A 190 -21.96 0.30 6.64
N ALA A 191 -20.76 0.44 7.21
CA ALA A 191 -19.51 0.25 6.49
C ALA A 191 -19.40 -1.15 5.87
N GLN A 192 -19.85 -2.20 6.55
CA GLN A 192 -19.86 -3.58 6.02
C GLN A 192 -20.68 -3.74 4.73
N LYS A 193 -21.64 -2.86 4.46
CA LYS A 193 -22.46 -2.92 3.24
C LYS A 193 -21.66 -2.65 1.96
N HIS A 194 -20.45 -2.09 2.06
CA HIS A 194 -19.63 -1.82 0.88
C HIS A 194 -19.36 -3.08 0.04
N ALA A 195 -19.25 -4.26 0.66
CA ALA A 195 -19.07 -5.50 -0.09
C ALA A 195 -20.27 -5.80 -1.02
N ARG A 196 -21.50 -5.56 -0.53
CA ARG A 196 -22.72 -5.71 -1.33
C ARG A 196 -22.86 -4.62 -2.39
N TYR A 197 -22.61 -3.37 -2.04
CA TYR A 197 -22.62 -2.26 -2.99
C TYR A 197 -21.60 -2.45 -4.12
N GLY A 198 -20.39 -2.89 -3.77
CA GLY A 198 -19.34 -3.20 -4.73
C GLY A 198 -19.75 -4.33 -5.66
N TYR A 199 -20.30 -5.43 -5.12
CA TYR A 199 -20.83 -6.52 -5.92
C TYR A 199 -21.90 -6.06 -6.92
N GLU A 200 -22.87 -5.27 -6.45
CA GLU A 200 -23.94 -4.73 -7.29
C GLU A 200 -23.42 -3.82 -8.41
N MET A 201 -22.39 -3.02 -8.12
CA MET A 201 -21.77 -2.14 -9.11
C MET A 201 -20.94 -2.93 -10.13
N VAL A 202 -20.17 -3.91 -9.67
CA VAL A 202 -19.24 -4.66 -10.53
C VAL A 202 -19.97 -5.67 -11.40
N GLN A 203 -20.99 -6.38 -10.90
CA GLN A 203 -21.72 -7.38 -11.70
C GLN A 203 -22.43 -6.78 -12.93
N ASN A 204 -22.69 -5.47 -12.93
CA ASN A 204 -23.36 -4.76 -14.01
C ASN A 204 -22.41 -4.27 -15.12
N ILE A 205 -21.10 -4.47 -14.97
CA ILE A 205 -20.13 -4.14 -16.02
C ILE A 205 -20.27 -5.17 -17.14
N ALA A 206 -20.57 -4.71 -18.36
CA ALA A 206 -20.71 -5.59 -19.51
C ALA A 206 -19.41 -6.40 -19.76
N GLY A 207 -19.54 -7.71 -19.96
CA GLY A 207 -18.41 -8.60 -20.24
C GLY A 207 -17.56 -8.99 -19.02
N ILE A 208 -17.86 -8.49 -17.82
CA ILE A 208 -17.12 -8.87 -16.62
C ILE A 208 -17.40 -10.33 -16.26
N ARG A 209 -16.36 -11.06 -15.84
CA ARG A 209 -16.52 -12.43 -15.34
C ARG A 209 -17.20 -12.42 -13.97
N PRO A 210 -18.20 -13.30 -13.71
CA PRO A 210 -18.89 -13.37 -12.41
C PRO A 210 -17.95 -13.55 -11.21
N GLU A 211 -16.82 -14.22 -11.41
CA GLU A 211 -15.79 -14.43 -10.41
C GLU A 211 -15.20 -13.12 -9.89
N VAL A 212 -15.12 -12.07 -10.73
CA VAL A 212 -14.64 -10.74 -10.32
C VAL A 212 -15.60 -10.14 -9.31
N ALA A 213 -16.91 -10.12 -9.59
CA ALA A 213 -17.90 -9.64 -8.65
C ALA A 213 -17.91 -10.49 -7.36
N LYS A 214 -17.72 -11.81 -7.49
CA LYS A 214 -17.63 -12.72 -6.33
C LYS A 214 -16.45 -12.38 -5.41
N ILE A 215 -15.29 -11.98 -5.94
CA ILE A 215 -14.16 -11.48 -5.13
C ILE A 215 -14.59 -10.26 -4.31
N VAL A 216 -15.20 -9.27 -4.98
CA VAL A 216 -15.67 -8.04 -4.36
C VAL A 216 -16.69 -8.32 -3.24
N LEU A 217 -17.59 -9.29 -3.44
CA LEU A 217 -18.55 -9.67 -2.42
C LEU A 217 -17.92 -10.39 -1.23
N GLN A 218 -16.90 -11.23 -1.46
CA GLN A 218 -16.43 -12.23 -0.50
C GLN A 218 -15.09 -11.93 0.18
N HIS A 219 -14.39 -10.84 -0.17
CA HIS A 219 -13.05 -10.54 0.37
C HIS A 219 -13.03 -10.33 1.90
N HIS A 220 -14.19 -10.08 2.53
CA HIS A 220 -14.35 -10.01 3.98
C HIS A 220 -14.96 -11.27 4.62
N GLU A 221 -15.22 -12.32 3.85
CA GLU A 221 -15.58 -13.62 4.40
C GLU A 221 -14.38 -14.24 5.12
N ARG A 222 -14.65 -15.09 6.11
CA ARG A 222 -13.64 -15.73 6.96
C ARG A 222 -13.88 -17.23 7.01
N CYS A 223 -12.82 -18.03 7.00
CA CYS A 223 -12.93 -19.48 6.89
C CYS A 223 -13.74 -20.13 8.03
N ASP A 224 -13.82 -19.49 9.19
CA ASP A 224 -14.64 -19.88 10.35
C ASP A 224 -16.09 -19.36 10.31
N GLY A 225 -16.50 -18.63 9.27
CA GLY A 225 -17.85 -18.08 9.12
C GLY A 225 -18.08 -16.77 9.89
N SER A 226 -17.08 -16.21 10.57
CA SER A 226 -17.20 -14.93 11.29
C SER A 226 -17.23 -13.71 10.37
N GLY A 227 -16.97 -13.90 9.08
CA GLY A 227 -16.91 -12.84 8.08
C GLY A 227 -18.27 -12.33 7.62
N TYR A 228 -18.24 -11.43 6.64
CA TYR A 228 -19.41 -10.78 6.07
C TYR A 228 -19.25 -10.63 4.54
N PRO A 229 -20.34 -10.42 3.78
CA PRO A 229 -21.73 -10.21 4.20
C PRO A 229 -22.63 -11.45 4.23
N GLY A 230 -22.10 -12.61 3.84
CA GLY A 230 -22.81 -13.89 3.78
C GLY A 230 -22.51 -14.85 4.94
N GLY A 231 -21.43 -14.62 5.70
CA GLY A 231 -21.02 -15.53 6.78
C GLY A 231 -20.59 -16.89 6.25
N LEU A 232 -19.94 -16.89 5.08
CA LEU A 232 -19.50 -18.09 4.38
C LEU A 232 -18.29 -18.70 5.09
N SER A 233 -18.19 -20.03 5.08
CA SER A 233 -17.10 -20.77 5.73
C SER A 233 -16.32 -21.64 4.75
N GLY A 234 -15.04 -21.86 5.03
CA GLY A 234 -14.18 -22.83 4.34
C GLY A 234 -14.26 -22.79 2.81
N ALA A 235 -14.75 -23.87 2.21
CA ALA A 235 -14.83 -24.05 0.76
C ALA A 235 -15.97 -23.27 0.06
N ALA A 236 -16.90 -22.68 0.81
CA ALA A 236 -17.95 -21.82 0.24
C ALA A 236 -17.40 -20.46 -0.25
N ILE A 237 -16.23 -20.07 0.25
CA ILE A 237 -15.52 -18.84 -0.12
C ILE A 237 -14.69 -19.10 -1.38
N SER A 238 -14.78 -18.22 -2.37
CA SER A 238 -13.96 -18.27 -3.57
C SER A 238 -12.46 -18.31 -3.22
N PRO A 239 -11.66 -19.21 -3.83
CA PRO A 239 -10.21 -19.20 -3.68
C PRO A 239 -9.58 -17.84 -4.03
N LEU A 240 -10.11 -17.14 -5.05
CA LEU A 240 -9.65 -15.81 -5.42
C LEU A 240 -9.94 -14.79 -4.32
N ALA A 241 -11.13 -14.86 -3.70
CA ALA A 241 -11.50 -13.97 -2.60
C ALA A 241 -10.65 -14.23 -1.35
N LYS A 242 -10.27 -15.49 -1.08
CA LYS A 242 -9.35 -15.82 0.02
C LYS A 242 -7.97 -15.19 -0.17
N VAL A 243 -7.43 -15.17 -1.39
CA VAL A 243 -6.15 -14.48 -1.67
C VAL A 243 -6.29 -12.98 -1.43
N VAL A 244 -7.35 -12.35 -1.94
CA VAL A 244 -7.60 -10.92 -1.70
C VAL A 244 -7.80 -10.62 -0.22
N ALA A 245 -8.48 -11.48 0.54
CA ALA A 245 -8.67 -11.32 1.97
C ALA A 245 -7.34 -11.28 2.74
N VAL A 246 -6.39 -12.15 2.40
CA VAL A 246 -5.05 -12.15 3.05
C VAL A 246 -4.28 -10.88 2.68
N ALA A 247 -4.28 -10.50 1.40
CA ALA A 247 -3.60 -9.30 0.92
C ALA A 247 -4.19 -8.01 1.52
N ASP A 248 -5.53 -7.91 1.59
CA ASP A 248 -6.27 -6.81 2.21
C ASP A 248 -5.89 -6.65 3.68
N ILE A 249 -5.98 -7.74 4.47
CA ILE A 249 -5.59 -7.71 5.89
C ILE A 249 -4.13 -7.30 6.07
N TYR A 250 -3.22 -7.79 5.23
CA TYR A 250 -1.81 -7.41 5.33
C TYR A 250 -1.59 -5.92 5.07
N ASP A 251 -2.05 -5.41 3.92
CA ASP A 251 -1.89 -4.01 3.57
C ASP A 251 -2.52 -3.10 4.63
N ALA A 252 -3.72 -3.48 5.06
CA ALA A 252 -4.44 -2.85 6.14
C ALA A 252 -3.55 -2.68 7.39
N LEU A 253 -2.83 -3.71 7.82
CA LEU A 253 -1.99 -3.64 9.02
C LEU A 253 -0.72 -2.82 8.80
N THR A 254 -0.12 -2.89 7.61
CA THR A 254 1.18 -2.27 7.32
C THR A 254 1.09 -0.83 6.81
N SER A 255 -0.11 -0.34 6.53
CA SER A 255 -0.34 1.00 5.97
C SER A 255 -0.88 2.00 6.99
N ASP A 256 -0.47 3.26 6.87
CA ASP A 256 -0.92 4.34 7.73
C ASP A 256 -2.38 4.72 7.38
N ARG A 257 -3.30 4.61 8.34
CA ARG A 257 -4.74 4.91 8.12
C ARG A 257 -5.26 5.98 9.07
N ALA A 258 -6.38 6.61 8.68
CA ALA A 258 -7.07 7.62 9.48
C ALA A 258 -7.40 7.14 10.92
N HIS A 259 -7.64 5.85 11.11
CA HIS A 259 -8.11 5.30 12.40
C HIS A 259 -7.08 4.43 13.12
N SER A 260 -5.94 4.12 12.49
CA SER A 260 -4.93 3.21 13.05
C SER A 260 -3.54 3.59 12.59
N LYS A 261 -2.59 3.56 13.52
CA LYS A 261 -1.17 3.56 13.16
C LYS A 261 -0.84 2.21 12.52
N ARG A 262 0.03 2.23 11.51
CA ARG A 262 0.58 0.99 10.96
C ARG A 262 1.38 0.23 12.02
N ILE A 263 1.41 -1.08 11.88
CA ILE A 263 2.36 -1.96 12.59
C ILE A 263 3.49 -2.37 11.63
N LEU A 264 4.57 -2.92 12.16
CA LEU A 264 5.69 -3.37 11.35
C LEU A 264 5.31 -4.63 10.54
N PRO A 265 5.91 -4.85 9.36
CA PRO A 265 5.66 -6.04 8.54
C PRO A 265 5.76 -7.37 9.28
N HIS A 266 6.68 -7.49 10.24
CA HIS A 266 6.82 -8.71 11.03
C HIS A 266 5.66 -8.94 12.00
N GLU A 267 5.15 -7.87 12.61
CA GLU A 267 3.98 -7.94 13.49
C GLU A 267 2.73 -8.30 12.68
N ALA A 268 2.59 -7.75 11.47
CA ALA A 268 1.53 -8.12 10.54
C ALA A 268 1.64 -9.59 10.11
N ALA A 269 2.85 -10.08 9.87
CA ALA A 269 3.10 -11.48 9.56
C ALA A 269 2.73 -12.43 10.72
N GLU A 270 3.12 -12.09 11.94
CA GLU A 270 2.72 -12.83 13.15
C GLU A 270 1.20 -12.87 13.32
N TYR A 271 0.53 -11.73 13.11
CA TYR A 271 -0.91 -11.64 13.15
C TYR A 271 -1.57 -12.56 12.11
N LEU A 272 -1.10 -12.52 10.85
CA LEU A 272 -1.60 -13.40 9.79
C LEU A 272 -1.42 -14.88 10.14
N LEU A 273 -0.27 -15.28 10.69
CA LEU A 273 -0.05 -16.64 11.15
C LEU A 273 -1.03 -17.03 12.25
N CYS A 274 -1.29 -16.15 13.22
CA CYS A 274 -2.24 -16.40 14.29
C CYS A 274 -3.66 -16.65 13.75
N ILE A 275 -4.16 -15.77 12.88
CA ILE A 275 -5.52 -15.88 12.33
C ILE A 275 -5.66 -16.96 11.26
N SER A 276 -4.54 -17.45 10.68
CA SER A 276 -4.53 -18.56 9.72
C SER A 276 -4.96 -19.90 10.30
N ASN A 277 -5.05 -20.01 11.62
CA ASN A 277 -5.58 -21.18 12.30
C ASN A 277 -7.11 -21.29 12.21
N SER A 278 -7.84 -20.21 11.87
CA SER A 278 -9.30 -20.23 11.82
C SER A 278 -9.95 -19.31 10.78
N GLN A 279 -9.49 -18.05 10.68
CA GLN A 279 -10.20 -16.99 9.96
C GLN A 279 -9.80 -16.87 8.49
N ILE A 280 -8.57 -17.23 8.13
CA ILE A 280 -8.07 -17.18 6.75
C ILE A 280 -7.52 -18.54 6.34
N ASP A 281 -7.33 -18.74 5.05
CA ASP A 281 -6.82 -19.98 4.50
C ASP A 281 -5.32 -20.14 4.81
N SER A 282 -4.95 -21.20 5.53
CA SER A 282 -3.60 -21.39 6.04
C SER A 282 -2.55 -21.59 4.94
N GLU A 283 -2.90 -22.26 3.85
CA GLU A 283 -1.96 -22.50 2.76
C GLU A 283 -1.72 -21.22 1.97
N ILE A 284 -2.77 -20.44 1.72
CA ILE A 284 -2.65 -19.11 1.11
C ILE A 284 -1.82 -18.19 2.00
N ALA A 285 -2.09 -18.15 3.32
CA ALA A 285 -1.33 -17.30 4.25
C ALA A 285 0.16 -17.66 4.27
N LYS A 286 0.52 -18.95 4.32
CA LYS A 286 1.92 -19.39 4.25
C LYS A 286 2.60 -19.01 2.94
N VAL A 287 1.94 -19.24 1.81
CA VAL A 287 2.47 -18.90 0.48
C VAL A 287 2.63 -17.39 0.35
N PHE A 288 1.65 -16.62 0.81
CA PHE A 288 1.71 -15.16 0.88
C PHE A 288 2.94 -14.68 1.66
N LEU A 289 3.05 -15.08 2.94
CA LEU A 289 4.13 -14.66 3.84
C LEU A 289 5.52 -15.07 3.35
N LYS A 290 5.65 -16.19 2.67
CA LYS A 290 6.93 -16.62 2.09
C LYS A 290 7.38 -15.75 0.90
N ASN A 291 6.43 -15.10 0.21
CA ASN A 291 6.71 -14.35 -1.02
C ASN A 291 6.64 -12.83 -0.83
N ILE A 292 6.06 -12.35 0.27
CA ILE A 292 6.21 -10.98 0.73
C ILE A 292 7.41 -10.91 1.67
N ALA A 293 8.57 -10.48 1.16
CA ALA A 293 9.74 -10.29 2.02
C ALA A 293 9.37 -9.28 3.13
N ILE A 294 9.49 -9.69 4.40
CA ILE A 294 9.18 -8.84 5.56
C ILE A 294 10.00 -7.54 5.50
N TYR A 295 11.27 -7.67 5.10
CA TYR A 295 12.18 -6.57 4.82
C TYR A 295 12.84 -6.82 3.46
N PRO A 296 12.26 -6.34 2.34
CA PRO A 296 12.82 -6.57 1.01
C PRO A 296 14.19 -5.93 0.85
N LYS A 297 15.04 -6.50 -0.01
CA LYS A 297 16.32 -5.90 -0.39
C LYS A 297 16.14 -4.47 -0.88
N GLY A 298 16.93 -3.54 -0.35
CA GLY A 298 16.85 -2.11 -0.67
C GLY A 298 15.94 -1.32 0.27
N CYS A 299 15.11 -1.97 1.10
CA CYS A 299 14.33 -1.30 2.13
C CYS A 299 15.26 -0.63 3.15
N GLN A 300 14.93 0.59 3.57
CA GLN A 300 15.64 1.27 4.65
C GLN A 300 14.94 1.06 5.97
N VAL A 301 15.69 0.60 6.97
CA VAL A 301 15.19 0.23 8.29
C VAL A 301 15.89 1.03 9.38
N LEU A 302 15.16 1.30 10.45
CA LEU A 302 15.67 1.90 11.68
C LEU A 302 15.94 0.78 12.69
N LEU A 303 17.10 0.79 13.33
CA LEU A 303 17.46 -0.17 14.38
C LEU A 303 17.13 0.38 15.76
N ASN A 304 17.06 -0.51 16.77
CA ASN A 304 16.92 -0.12 18.18
C ASN A 304 18.11 0.67 18.73
N SER A 305 19.23 0.70 18.02
CA SER A 305 20.38 1.57 18.26
C SER A 305 20.24 2.98 17.66
N ASN A 306 19.11 3.28 17.00
CA ASN A 306 18.83 4.52 16.27
C ASN A 306 19.65 4.72 14.97
N GLU A 307 20.39 3.69 14.54
CA GLU A 307 21.07 3.67 13.25
C GLU A 307 20.09 3.35 12.11
N VAL A 308 20.27 4.01 10.96
CA VAL A 308 19.58 3.71 9.72
C VAL A 308 20.43 2.77 8.89
N ALA A 309 19.80 1.72 8.35
CA ALA A 309 20.45 0.74 7.51
C ALA A 309 19.64 0.45 6.26
N VAL A 310 20.29 -0.06 5.22
CA VAL A 310 19.62 -0.63 4.04
C VAL A 310 19.77 -2.14 4.04
N VAL A 311 18.69 -2.85 3.71
CA VAL A 311 18.70 -4.31 3.59
C VAL A 311 19.50 -4.72 2.36
N LEU A 312 20.59 -5.48 2.55
CA LEU A 312 21.39 -6.07 1.48
C LEU A 312 20.86 -7.44 1.06
N ASP A 313 20.47 -8.26 2.05
CA ASP A 313 19.89 -9.58 1.89
C ASP A 313 18.72 -9.75 2.88
N PRO A 314 17.50 -10.03 2.41
CA PRO A 314 16.33 -10.21 3.28
C PRO A 314 16.42 -11.45 4.19
N ASN A 315 17.33 -12.39 3.91
CA ASN A 315 17.48 -13.66 4.60
C ASN A 315 16.17 -14.47 4.65
N GLU A 316 15.88 -15.22 3.58
CA GLU A 316 14.64 -16.02 3.47
C GLU A 316 14.44 -17.03 4.60
N ALA A 317 15.52 -17.55 5.19
CA ALA A 317 15.45 -18.51 6.29
C ALA A 317 15.14 -17.86 7.64
N MET A 318 15.60 -16.62 7.85
CA MET A 318 15.33 -15.83 9.06
C MET A 318 14.97 -14.39 8.69
N PRO A 319 13.72 -14.12 8.24
CA PRO A 319 13.33 -12.81 7.70
C PRO A 319 13.44 -11.63 8.68
N LEU A 320 13.56 -11.89 9.98
CA LEU A 320 13.78 -10.87 11.02
C LEU A 320 15.27 -10.58 11.29
N ARG A 321 16.16 -11.33 10.63
CA ARG A 321 17.62 -11.23 10.75
C ARG A 321 18.27 -11.05 9.36
N PRO A 322 17.92 -9.99 8.60
CA PRO A 322 18.54 -9.70 7.32
C PRO A 322 20.01 -9.27 7.47
N LEU A 323 20.77 -9.37 6.36
CA LEU A 323 22.06 -8.70 6.22
C LEU A 323 21.82 -7.24 5.87
N LEU A 324 22.45 -6.33 6.60
CA LEU A 324 22.27 -4.90 6.48
C LEU A 324 23.55 -4.20 6.03
N LYS A 325 23.40 -2.97 5.55
CA LYS A 325 24.47 -1.99 5.41
C LYS A 325 24.11 -0.76 6.23
N ILE A 326 24.89 -0.47 7.27
CA ILE A 326 24.67 0.66 8.16
C ILE A 326 25.06 1.95 7.43
N LEU A 327 24.15 2.92 7.41
CA LEU A 327 24.29 4.19 6.70
C LEU A 327 24.56 5.36 7.63
N THR A 328 24.12 5.29 8.89
CA THR A 328 24.29 6.34 9.89
C THR A 328 24.88 5.80 11.18
N ASP A 329 25.45 6.68 12.00
CA ASP A 329 25.74 6.36 13.40
C ASP A 329 24.47 6.40 14.28
N THR A 330 24.64 6.19 15.59
CA THR A 330 23.56 6.18 16.59
C THR A 330 22.90 7.56 16.80
N GLU A 331 23.56 8.64 16.38
CA GLU A 331 23.01 9.99 16.42
C GLU A 331 22.24 10.33 15.13
N GLY A 332 22.25 9.43 14.14
CA GLY A 332 21.60 9.62 12.84
C GLY A 332 22.49 10.36 11.82
N THR A 333 23.77 10.57 12.13
CA THR A 333 24.70 11.22 11.21
C THR A 333 25.16 10.24 10.14
N PRO A 334 25.13 10.59 8.84
CA PRO A 334 25.62 9.73 7.77
C PRO A 334 27.08 9.33 7.94
N LEU A 335 27.36 8.03 7.81
CA LEU A 335 28.71 7.50 7.86
C LEU A 335 29.46 7.80 6.56
N LEU A 336 30.72 8.24 6.68
CA LEU A 336 31.63 8.39 5.54
C LEU A 336 31.88 7.05 4.83
N LEU A 337 31.94 5.95 5.60
CA LEU A 337 32.15 4.60 5.10
C LEU A 337 31.08 3.66 5.68
N PRO A 338 29.95 3.49 4.98
CA PRO A 338 28.94 2.49 5.32
C PRO A 338 29.52 1.06 5.33
N PHE A 339 29.14 0.25 6.31
CA PHE A 339 29.67 -1.12 6.50
C PHE A 339 28.55 -2.16 6.61
N GLU A 340 28.88 -3.42 6.34
CA GLU A 340 27.94 -4.54 6.43
C GLU A 340 27.73 -4.98 7.89
N PHE A 341 26.48 -5.32 8.21
CA PHE A 341 26.08 -5.73 9.55
C PHE A 341 25.09 -6.89 9.47
N ASP A 342 25.50 -8.06 9.95
CA ASP A 342 24.71 -9.29 9.91
C ASP A 342 23.91 -9.47 11.20
N LEU A 343 22.59 -9.21 11.15
CA LEU A 343 21.73 -9.33 12.33
C LEU A 343 21.70 -10.73 12.94
N GLN A 344 22.05 -11.78 12.18
CA GLN A 344 22.12 -13.14 12.73
C GLN A 344 23.22 -13.28 13.78
N LYS A 345 24.30 -12.49 13.67
CA LYS A 345 25.44 -12.52 14.59
C LYS A 345 25.24 -11.60 15.81
N HIS A 346 24.18 -10.79 15.82
CA HIS A 346 23.94 -9.75 16.82
C HIS A 346 22.50 -9.84 17.39
N SER A 347 22.30 -10.71 18.38
CA SER A 347 20.98 -11.03 18.94
C SER A 347 20.23 -9.85 19.60
N HIS A 348 20.96 -8.86 20.10
CA HIS A 348 20.40 -7.70 20.83
C HIS A 348 19.98 -6.54 19.92
N THR A 349 20.37 -6.58 18.65
CA THR A 349 20.01 -5.56 17.66
C THR A 349 18.78 -6.03 16.88
N PHE A 350 17.80 -5.16 16.69
CA PHE A 350 16.58 -5.48 15.95
C PHE A 350 15.99 -4.24 15.27
N ILE A 351 15.15 -4.48 14.26
CA ILE A 351 14.49 -3.43 13.48
C ILE A 351 13.31 -2.87 14.27
N THR A 352 13.28 -1.56 14.43
CA THR A 352 12.22 -0.81 15.13
C THR A 352 11.37 0.04 14.20
N GLY A 353 11.79 0.23 12.95
CA GLY A 353 11.09 1.07 11.99
C GLY A 353 11.48 0.83 10.54
N ILE A 354 10.64 1.34 9.62
CA ILE A 354 10.94 1.43 8.18
C ILE A 354 11.03 2.91 7.83
N CYS A 355 12.18 3.33 7.31
CA CYS A 355 12.49 4.71 6.96
C CYS A 355 11.95 5.06 5.57
N LYS A 356 12.16 4.18 4.59
CA LYS A 356 11.71 4.31 3.20
C LYS A 356 11.24 2.96 2.67
#